data_AF-A0A081D9C5-F1
#
_entry.id   AF-A0A081D9C5-F1
#
_cell.length_a   1.000
_cell.length_b   1.000
_cell.length_c   1.000
_cell.angle_alpha   90.00
_cell.angle_beta   90.00
_cell.angle_gamma   90.00
#
_symmetry.space_group_name_H-M   'P 1'
#
loop_
_entity.id
_entity.type
_entity.pdbx_description
1 polymer ?
#
loop_
_entity_poly.entity_id
_entity_poly.type
_entity_poly.pdbx_seq_one_letter_code
_entity_poly.pdbx_strand_id
1 'polypeptide(L)' 'MTVCAQERIDSCPMEGFLPVQIDELLDLQKQGLKSVLLLPVGHRAKDDVFSKMEKVRRPQQEMVQYV' A
#
# COMPACT_ATOMS: atom_id res chain seq x y z
N MET A 1 5.42 -3.20 3.51
CA MET A 1 5.98 -1.91 3.04
C MET A 1 7.36 -1.63 3.63
N THR A 2 7.54 -1.53 4.95
CA THR A 2 8.87 -1.26 5.57
C THR A 2 9.96 -2.25 5.16
N VAL A 3 9.67 -3.55 5.26
CA VAL A 3 10.60 -4.61 4.84
C VAL A 3 10.91 -4.52 3.35
N CYS A 4 9.89 -4.30 2.50
CA CYS A 4 10.11 -4.08 1.06
C CYS A 4 11.12 -2.94 0.82
N ALA A 5 10.96 -1.81 1.50
CA ALA A 5 11.89 -0.68 1.37
C ALA A 5 13.32 -1.02 1.83
N GLN A 6 13.47 -1.79 2.92
CA GLN A 6 14.78 -2.27 3.38
C GLN A 6 15.45 -3.18 2.34
N GLU A 7 14.66 -4.05 1.70
CA GLU A 7 15.11 -4.96 0.64
C GLU A 7 15.19 -4.29 -0.75
N ARG A 8 14.97 -2.97 -0.83
CA ARG A 8 14.96 -2.20 -2.10
C ARG A 8 13.93 -2.70 -3.11
N ILE A 9 12.78 -3.14 -2.62
CA ILE A 9 11.61 -3.55 -3.38
C ILE A 9 10.52 -2.49 -3.20
N ASP A 10 9.92 -2.07 -4.30
CA ASP A 10 8.80 -1.13 -4.29
C ASP A 10 7.52 -1.83 -3.85
N SER A 11 6.70 -1.14 -3.06
CA SER A 11 5.38 -1.60 -2.64
C SER A 11 4.40 -0.44 -2.66
N CYS A 12 3.20 -0.64 -3.22
CA CYS A 12 2.18 0.40 -3.35
C CYS A 12 0.85 -0.08 -2.74
N PRO A 13 0.37 0.48 -1.61
CA PRO A 13 -0.95 0.13 -1.09
C PRO A 13 -2.05 0.71 -1.99
N MET A 14 -3.04 -0.10 -2.35
CA MET A 14 -4.17 0.28 -3.22
C MET A 14 -5.51 -0.12 -2.58
N GLU A 15 -6.30 0.88 -2.21
CA GLU A 15 -7.66 0.70 -1.67
C GLU A 15 -8.76 0.94 -2.72
N GLY A 16 -8.40 1.55 -3.86
CA GLY A 16 -9.33 1.90 -4.95
C GLY A 16 -9.73 0.72 -5.84
N PHE A 17 -10.13 -0.41 -5.26
CA PHE A 17 -10.61 -1.59 -5.98
C PHE A 17 -12.02 -1.98 -5.50
N LEU A 18 -12.67 -2.91 -6.21
CA LEU A 18 -13.98 -3.45 -5.83
C LEU A 18 -13.80 -4.74 -5.01
N PRO A 19 -13.99 -4.73 -3.67
CA PRO A 19 -13.69 -5.91 -2.84
C PRO A 19 -14.51 -7.13 -3.21
N VAL A 20 -15.80 -6.94 -3.54
CA VAL A 20 -16.69 -8.03 -3.93
C VAL A 20 -16.15 -8.81 -5.14
N GLN A 21 -15.58 -8.10 -6.13
CA GLN A 21 -15.03 -8.76 -7.32
C GLN A 21 -13.78 -9.58 -7.00
N ILE A 22 -12.92 -9.12 -6.08
CA ILE A 22 -11.73 -9.86 -5.66
C ILE A 22 -12.10 -11.03 -4.76
N ASP A 23 -13.05 -10.83 -3.85
CA ASP A 23 -13.59 -11.88 -2.97
C ASP A 23 -14.18 -13.03 -3.77
N GLU A 24 -14.96 -12.72 -4.82
CA GLU A 24 -15.54 -13.69 -5.74
C GLU A 24 -14.45 -14.39 -6.57
N LEU A 25 -13.51 -13.63 -7.14
CA LEU A 25 -12.42 -14.16 -7.97
C LEU A 25 -11.54 -15.16 -7.22
N LEU A 26 -11.28 -14.92 -5.93
CA LEU A 26 -10.39 -15.73 -5.09
C LEU A 26 -11.15 -16.65 -4.12
N ASP A 27 -12.48 -16.67 -4.19
CA ASP A 27 -13.35 -17.50 -3.35
C ASP A 27 -13.10 -17.29 -1.85
N LEU A 28 -12.87 -16.04 -1.45
CA LEU A 28 -12.47 -15.67 -0.08
C LEU A 28 -13.59 -15.93 0.93
N GLN A 29 -14.84 -15.78 0.52
CA GLN A 29 -16.01 -15.99 1.37
C GLN A 29 -16.08 -17.43 1.91
N LYS A 30 -15.71 -18.44 1.10
CA LYS A 30 -15.67 -19.85 1.57
C LYS A 30 -14.59 -20.10 2.62
N GLN A 31 -13.56 -19.24 2.66
CA GLN A 31 -12.49 -19.28 3.65
C GLN A 31 -12.79 -18.39 4.86
N GLY A 32 -13.95 -17.72 4.91
CA GLY A 32 -14.27 -16.73 5.93
C GLY A 32 -13.40 -15.47 5.85
N LEU A 33 -12.83 -15.19 4.68
CA LEU A 33 -11.92 -14.07 4.43
C LEU A 33 -12.59 -12.98 3.60
N LYS A 34 -11.99 -11.79 3.63
CA LYS A 34 -12.42 -10.62 2.87
C LYS A 34 -11.20 -9.83 2.39
N SER A 35 -11.25 -9.35 1.15
CA SER A 35 -10.25 -8.44 0.59
C SER A 35 -10.41 -7.03 1.19
N VAL A 36 -9.30 -6.46 1.64
CA VAL A 36 -9.26 -5.15 2.32
C VAL A 36 -8.28 -4.19 1.65
N LEU A 37 -7.12 -4.71 1.25
CA LEU A 37 -6.05 -3.93 0.65
C LEU A 37 -5.38 -4.76 -0.43
N LEU A 38 -5.16 -4.17 -1.60
CA LEU A 38 -4.22 -4.72 -2.58
C LEU A 38 -2.85 -4.09 -2.35
N LEU A 39 -1.80 -4.89 -2.45
CA LEU A 39 -0.42 -4.44 -2.28
C LEU A 39 0.45 -4.97 -3.42
N PRO A 40 0.48 -4.31 -4.59
CA PRO A 40 1.49 -4.60 -5.61
C PRO A 40 2.90 -4.41 -5.05
N VAL A 41 3.76 -5.39 -5.34
CA VAL A 41 5.17 -5.46 -4.91
C VAL A 41 6.02 -5.76 -6.14
N GLY A 42 7.15 -5.06 -6.30
CA GLY A 42 8.06 -5.27 -7.43
C GLY A 42 9.08 -4.15 -7.57
N HIS A 43 9.40 -3.79 -8.82
CA HIS A 43 10.27 -2.66 -9.13
C HIS A 43 9.52 -1.67 -10.02
N ARG A 44 9.54 -0.40 -9.64
CA ARG A 44 8.89 0.68 -10.39
C ARG A 44 9.50 0.84 -11.78
N ALA A 45 8.67 1.31 -12.71
CA ALA A 45 9.13 1.67 -14.04
C ALA A 45 10.03 2.92 -14.00
N LYS A 46 10.90 3.08 -15.01
CA LYS A 46 11.87 4.21 -15.08
C LYS A 46 11.18 5.57 -15.23
N ASP A 47 9.97 5.57 -15.75
CA ASP A 47 9.12 6.72 -16.05
C ASP A 47 8.04 6.97 -14.98
N ASP A 48 8.10 6.28 -13.84
CA ASP A 48 7.25 6.58 -12.68
C ASP A 48 7.49 8.02 -12.19
N VAL A 49 6.55 8.92 -12.50
CA VAL A 49 6.60 10.33 -12.13
C VAL A 49 6.62 10.55 -10.62
N PHE A 50 6.01 9.65 -9.84
CA PHE A 50 5.93 9.75 -8.39
C PHE A 50 7.25 9.38 -7.71
N SER A 51 8.15 8.68 -8.40
CA SER A 51 9.46 8.28 -7.86
C SER A 51 10.37 9.47 -7.51
N LYS A 52 10.15 10.62 -8.14
CA LYS A 52 10.95 11.85 -7.97
C LYS A 52 10.28 12.89 -7.06
N MET A 53 9.07 12.61 -6.57
CA MET A 53 8.34 13.54 -5.70
C MET A 53 8.85 13.45 -4.26
N GLU A 54 8.96 14.61 -3.60
CA GLU A 54 9.32 14.68 -2.19
C GLU A 54 8.24 14.08 -1.27
N LYS A 55 8.66 13.43 -0.19
CA LYS A 55 7.73 12.88 0.80
C LYS A 55 7.24 13.99 1.73
N VAL A 56 5.96 14.33 1.62
CA VAL A 56 5.33 15.36 2.46
C VAL A 56 4.60 14.72 3.65
N ARG A 57 4.82 15.23 4.87
CA ARG A 57 4.13 14.83 6.11
C ARG A 57 3.80 16.07 6.93
N ARG A 58 2.79 15.98 7.81
CA ARG A 58 2.49 17.06 8.76
C ARG A 58 3.67 17.24 9.75
N PRO A 59 3.90 18.45 10.29
CA PRO A 59 4.91 18.67 11.31
C PRO A 59 4.72 17.76 12.52
N GLN A 60 5.83 17.33 13.14
CA GLN A 60 5.80 16.41 14.28
C GLN A 60 5.01 16.97 15.48
N GLN A 61 5.10 18.28 15.71
CA GLN A 61 4.39 18.98 16.78
C GLN A 61 2.86 18.91 16.63
N GLU A 62 2.34 18.67 15.42
CA GLU A 62 0.91 18.47 15.17
C GLU A 62 0.46 17.01 15.32
N MET A 63 1.40 16.07 15.36
CA MET A 63 1.11 14.62 15.34
C MET A 63 1.49 13.91 16.65
N VAL A 64 2.44 14.45 17.42
CA VAL A 64 3.01 13.79 18.60
C VAL A 64 3.02 14.75 19.79
N GLN A 65 2.49 14.29 20.92
CA GLN A 65 2.60 14.96 22.21
C GLN A 65 3.59 14.21 23.09
N TYR A 66 4.62 14.89 23.57
CA TYR A 66 5.55 14.35 24.56
C TYR A 66 5.00 14.60 25.96
N VAL A 67 5.01 13.56 26.80
CA VAL A 67 4.54 13.57 28.18
C VAL A 67 5.72 13.35 29.12
#